data_AF-A0A949PUK4-F1
#
_entry.id   AF-A0A949PUK4-F1
#
_cell.length_a   1.000
_cell.length_b   1.000
_cell.length_c   1.000
_cell.angle_alpha   90.00
_cell.angle_beta   90.00
_cell.angle_gamma   90.00
#
_symmetry.space_group_name_H-M   'P 1'
#
loop_
_entity.id
_entity.type
_entity.pdbx_description
1 polymer ?
#
loop_
_entity_poly.entity_id
_entity_poly.type
_entity_poly.pdbx_seq_one_letter_code
_entity_poly.pdbx_strand_id
1 'polypeptide(L)'
;MNAPDTFVQLLARTRESFPASTKSYITGSRSDLRVPVRDIALTNGEVVSVYDTSGPYTDPAATIDVKKGLHSVRAAMIAERGDTEQYEGRKPVALDDGRQSEDAARLAQLRQEAAALQRQPRRAKAGANVTQMHYAKKGIITPEMEYV
;
A
#
# COMPACT_ATOMS: atom_id res chain seq x y z
N MET A 1 10.52 33.78 12.10
CA MET A 1 9.71 32.76 11.40
C MET A 1 10.65 31.66 10.91
N ASN A 2 11.06 30.73 11.77
CA ASN A 2 12.02 29.65 11.45
C ASN A 2 11.38 28.28 11.72
N ALA A 3 10.35 27.93 10.95
CA ALA A 3 9.69 26.62 11.01
C ALA A 3 9.58 25.82 9.68
N PRO A 4 10.33 26.10 8.59
CA PRO A 4 10.38 25.14 7.47
C PRO A 4 11.19 23.87 7.77
N ASP A 5 12.23 23.97 8.62
CA ASP A 5 13.21 22.89 8.80
C ASP A 5 12.65 21.64 9.49
N THR A 6 11.61 21.76 10.33
CA THR A 6 11.08 20.63 11.10
C THR A 6 10.27 19.65 10.26
N PHE A 7 9.44 20.11 9.32
CA PHE A 7 8.57 19.18 8.57
C PHE A 7 9.37 18.29 7.61
N VAL A 8 10.32 18.86 6.88
CA VAL A 8 11.17 18.11 5.94
C VAL A 8 12.02 17.09 6.70
N GLN A 9 12.61 17.48 7.84
CA GLN A 9 13.38 16.56 8.69
C GLN A 9 12.53 15.44 9.28
N LEU A 10 11.32 15.75 9.78
CA LEU A 10 10.39 14.73 10.29
C LEU A 10 9.94 13.78 9.18
N LEU A 11 9.67 14.30 7.98
CA LEU A 11 9.30 13.49 6.82
C LEU A 11 10.44 12.57 6.39
N ALA A 12 11.68 13.07 6.37
CA ALA A 12 12.87 12.28 6.07
C ALA A 12 13.03 11.10 7.05
N ARG A 13 12.87 11.33 8.36
CA ARG A 13 12.94 10.25 9.36
C ARG A 13 11.94 9.12 9.15
N THR A 14 10.78 9.41 8.57
CA THR A 14 9.78 8.37 8.24
C THR A 14 10.08 7.60 6.95
N ARG A 15 11.12 8.00 6.22
CA ARG A 15 11.47 7.50 4.89
C ARG A 15 12.91 6.97 4.77
N GLU A 16 13.71 7.13 5.81
CA GLU A 16 15.06 6.60 5.87
C GLU A 16 15.03 5.12 6.27
N SER A 17 15.99 4.34 5.76
CA SER A 17 16.19 2.97 6.24
C SER A 17 16.59 2.99 7.71
N PHE A 18 16.14 1.98 8.46
CA PHE A 18 16.54 1.83 9.86
C PHE A 18 18.07 1.69 9.98
N PRO A 19 18.68 2.14 11.10
CA PRO A 19 20.12 2.01 11.31
C PRO A 19 20.62 0.57 11.09
N ALA A 20 21.78 0.45 10.43
CA ALA A 20 22.42 -0.81 10.08
C ALA A 20 21.51 -1.80 9.32
N SER A 21 20.45 -1.30 8.68
CA SER A 21 19.44 -2.13 8.05
C SER A 21 19.19 -1.75 6.61
N THR A 22 18.84 -2.74 5.79
CA THR A 22 18.47 -2.51 4.38
C THR A 22 17.18 -3.25 4.07
N LYS A 23 16.28 -2.59 3.32
CA LYS A 23 15.09 -3.25 2.78
C LYS A 23 15.53 -4.33 1.81
N SER A 24 15.00 -5.54 2.00
CA SER A 24 15.24 -6.68 1.13
C SER A 24 13.92 -7.38 0.82
N TYR A 25 13.94 -8.29 -0.15
CA TYR A 25 12.75 -8.95 -0.64
C TYR A 25 13.01 -10.43 -0.91
N ILE A 26 12.18 -11.29 -0.34
CA ILE A 26 12.13 -12.70 -0.70
C ILE A 26 11.19 -12.83 -1.91
N THR A 27 11.71 -13.35 -3.02
CA THR A 27 10.91 -13.57 -4.23
C THR A 27 10.25 -14.93 -4.15
N GLY A 28 8.93 -15.00 -4.35
CA GLY A 28 8.19 -16.26 -4.40
C GLY A 28 8.27 -16.95 -5.76
N SER A 29 7.28 -17.77 -6.07
CA SER A 29 7.12 -18.52 -7.32
C SER A 29 7.01 -17.62 -8.56
N ARG A 30 6.65 -16.35 -8.37
CA ARG A 30 6.48 -15.34 -9.42
C ARG A 30 7.25 -14.06 -9.06
N SER A 31 7.81 -13.40 -10.06
CA SER A 31 8.72 -12.26 -9.88
C SER A 31 8.06 -11.02 -9.26
N ASP A 32 6.74 -10.88 -9.40
CA ASP A 32 5.94 -9.81 -8.79
C ASP A 32 5.54 -10.11 -7.33
N LEU A 33 5.72 -11.35 -6.85
CA LEU A 33 5.51 -11.71 -5.46
C LEU A 33 6.83 -11.52 -4.69
N ARG A 34 6.96 -10.34 -4.09
CA ARG A 34 8.15 -9.93 -3.33
C ARG A 34 7.76 -9.64 -1.88
N VAL A 35 8.07 -10.56 -0.97
CA VAL A 35 7.78 -10.45 0.46
C VAL A 35 8.84 -9.58 1.13
N PRO A 36 8.48 -8.43 1.73
CA PRO A 36 9.43 -7.50 2.31
C PRO A 36 10.00 -8.05 3.60
N VAL A 37 11.32 -8.01 3.69
CA VAL A 37 12.09 -8.25 4.91
C VAL A 37 13.08 -7.11 5.09
N ARG A 38 13.69 -7.07 6.27
CA ARG A 38 14.77 -6.15 6.57
C ARG A 38 15.99 -6.93 6.99
N ASP A 39 17.07 -6.73 6.26
CA ASP A 39 18.36 -7.32 6.56
C ASP A 39 19.11 -6.39 7.51
N ILE A 40 19.55 -6.91 8.66
CA ILE A 40 20.29 -6.18 9.69
C ILE A 40 21.73 -6.68 9.66
N ALA A 41 22.68 -5.79 9.39
CA ALA A 41 24.10 -6.10 9.44
C ALA A 41 24.58 -6.13 10.91
N LEU A 42 25.17 -7.25 11.31
CA LEU A 42 25.74 -7.43 12.64
C LEU A 42 27.24 -7.10 12.64
N THR A 43 27.78 -6.77 13.81
CA THR A 43 29.20 -6.39 13.95
C THR A 43 30.17 -7.54 13.72
N ASN A 44 29.70 -8.79 13.78
CA ASN A 44 30.46 -10.00 13.45
C ASN A 44 30.47 -10.32 11.95
N GLY A 45 29.86 -9.49 11.10
CA GLY A 45 29.76 -9.68 9.65
C GLY A 45 28.58 -10.55 9.21
N GLU A 46 27.77 -11.08 10.13
CA GLU A 46 26.56 -11.81 9.80
C GLU A 46 25.39 -10.86 9.47
N VAL A 47 24.37 -11.40 8.83
CA VAL A 47 23.13 -10.68 8.50
C VAL A 47 21.95 -11.45 9.06
N VAL A 48 21.05 -10.74 9.75
CA VAL A 48 19.77 -11.29 10.22
C VAL A 48 18.64 -10.62 9.46
N SER A 49 17.85 -11.44 8.75
CA SER A 49 16.62 -10.99 8.09
C SER A 49 15.44 -11.07 9.05
N VAL A 50 14.72 -9.96 9.22
CA VAL A 50 13.52 -9.88 10.05
C VAL A 50 12.31 -9.44 9.26
N TYR A 51 11.11 -9.77 9.74
CA TYR A 51 9.85 -9.30 9.19
C TYR A 51 9.78 -7.77 9.19
N ASP A 52 9.28 -7.16 8.11
CA ASP A 52 9.29 -5.72 7.95
C ASP A 52 7.96 -5.16 7.38
N THR A 53 7.17 -4.56 8.27
CA THR A 53 5.88 -3.93 7.95
C THR A 53 5.99 -2.47 7.52
N SER A 54 7.19 -1.90 7.41
CA SER A 54 7.34 -0.49 7.04
C SER A 54 6.95 -0.18 5.59
N GLY A 55 6.73 -1.20 4.76
CA GLY A 55 6.36 -1.04 3.36
C GLY A 55 7.44 -0.32 2.54
N PRO A 56 7.09 0.32 1.42
CA PRO A 56 8.04 1.04 0.57
C PRO A 56 8.69 2.26 1.23
N TYR A 57 8.25 2.68 2.42
CA TYR A 57 8.74 3.90 3.04
C TYR A 57 10.21 3.81 3.43
N THR A 58 10.74 2.64 3.76
CA THR A 58 12.17 2.45 4.11
C THR A 58 13.00 1.88 2.95
N ASP A 59 12.39 1.76 1.76
CA ASP A 59 13.06 1.35 0.54
C ASP A 59 13.65 2.60 -0.15
N PRO A 60 14.99 2.74 -0.24
CA PRO A 60 15.61 3.91 -0.86
C PRO A 60 15.33 4.01 -2.37
N ALA A 61 14.91 2.92 -3.03
CA ALA A 61 14.53 2.93 -4.43
C ALA A 61 13.08 3.40 -4.66
N ALA A 62 12.26 3.49 -3.61
CA ALA A 62 10.86 3.86 -3.73
C ALA A 62 10.66 5.38 -3.80
N THR A 63 9.96 5.84 -4.84
CA THR A 63 9.51 7.24 -4.91
C THR A 63 8.18 7.41 -4.19
N ILE A 64 8.18 8.11 -3.05
CA ILE A 64 7.00 8.30 -2.20
C ILE A 64 6.37 9.67 -2.40
N ASP A 65 5.17 9.68 -3.00
CA ASP A 65 4.29 10.84 -3.11
C ASP A 65 2.91 10.50 -2.53
N VAL A 66 2.59 11.11 -1.38
CA VAL A 66 1.32 10.85 -0.67
C VAL A 66 0.09 11.30 -1.46
N LYS A 67 0.24 12.23 -2.41
CA LYS A 67 -0.85 12.69 -3.28
C LYS A 67 -1.15 11.68 -4.39
N LYS A 68 -0.17 10.82 -4.72
CA LYS A 68 -0.31 9.74 -5.71
C LYS A 68 -0.53 8.37 -5.09
N GLY A 69 -0.21 8.23 -3.80
CA GLY A 69 -0.32 6.99 -3.05
C GLY A 69 0.73 5.97 -3.46
N LEU A 70 0.68 4.81 -2.82
CA LEU A 70 1.60 3.71 -3.14
C LEU A 70 1.23 3.03 -4.46
N HIS A 71 2.26 2.46 -5.11
CA HIS A 71 2.07 1.61 -6.28
C HIS A 71 1.21 0.39 -5.95
N SER A 72 0.40 -0.05 -6.91
CA SER A 72 -0.47 -1.20 -6.68
C SER A 72 0.31 -2.51 -6.83
N VAL A 73 0.54 -3.20 -5.72
CA VAL A 73 1.25 -4.48 -5.69
C VAL A 73 0.35 -5.69 -5.92
N ARG A 74 -0.98 -5.52 -5.83
CA ARG A 74 -1.97 -6.62 -5.91
C ARG A 74 -2.97 -6.50 -7.06
N ALA A 75 -3.02 -5.38 -7.77
CA ALA A 75 -4.05 -5.17 -8.80
C ALA A 75 -4.00 -6.24 -9.90
N ALA A 76 -2.81 -6.62 -10.35
CA ALA A 76 -2.63 -7.67 -11.35
C ALA A 76 -3.13 -9.02 -10.83
N MET A 77 -2.70 -9.44 -9.64
CA MET A 77 -3.13 -10.68 -8.99
C MET A 77 -4.65 -10.77 -8.80
N ILE A 78 -5.29 -9.65 -8.46
CA ILE A 78 -6.76 -9.56 -8.34
C ILE A 78 -7.44 -9.64 -9.71
N ALA A 79 -6.88 -8.98 -10.73
CA ALA A 79 -7.45 -8.98 -12.08
C ALA A 79 -7.39 -10.37 -12.72
N GLU A 80 -6.27 -11.07 -12.54
CA GLU A 80 -5.97 -12.38 -13.11
C GLU A 80 -6.99 -13.45 -12.72
N ARG A 81 -7.56 -13.39 -11.50
CA ARG A 81 -8.57 -14.34 -11.02
C ARG A 81 -9.89 -14.30 -11.81
N GLY A 82 -10.19 -13.18 -12.48
CA GLY A 82 -11.38 -13.07 -13.34
C GLY A 82 -12.73 -13.11 -12.62
N ASP A 83 -12.76 -12.99 -11.28
CA ASP A 83 -13.96 -13.09 -10.44
C ASP A 83 -14.47 -11.74 -9.91
N THR A 84 -13.78 -10.65 -10.26
CA THR A 84 -14.16 -9.27 -9.91
C THR A 84 -14.42 -8.42 -11.15
N GLU A 85 -15.27 -7.41 -10.99
CA GLU A 85 -15.58 -6.38 -11.99
C GLU A 85 -15.42 -4.99 -11.39
N GLN A 86 -15.10 -3.99 -12.22
CA GLN A 86 -15.10 -2.58 -11.82
C GLN A 86 -16.54 -2.06 -11.76
N TYR A 87 -16.82 -1.11 -10.86
CA TYR A 87 -18.12 -0.48 -10.76
C TYR A 87 -18.02 1.00 -10.37
N GLU A 88 -19.06 1.79 -10.63
CA GLU A 88 -19.12 3.17 -10.15
C GLU A 88 -19.25 3.18 -8.61
N GLY A 89 -18.23 3.68 -7.93
CA GLY A 89 -18.24 3.81 -6.49
C GLY A 89 -19.33 4.76 -5.98
N ARG A 90 -19.72 4.58 -4.71
CA ARG A 90 -20.60 5.55 -4.03
C ARG A 90 -19.94 6.92 -4.04
N LYS A 91 -20.67 7.94 -4.47
CA LYS A 91 -20.21 9.34 -4.42
C LYS A 91 -20.10 9.81 -2.96
N PRO A 92 -19.03 10.53 -2.58
CA PRO A 92 -18.93 11.12 -1.25
C PRO A 92 -20.11 12.05 -0.96
N VAL A 93 -20.64 11.99 0.26
CA VAL A 93 -21.67 12.92 0.75
C VAL A 93 -21.13 13.70 1.94
N ALA A 94 -21.66 14.90 2.20
CA ALA A 94 -21.17 15.76 3.28
C ALA A 94 -21.19 15.07 4.66
N LEU A 95 -22.11 14.13 4.89
CA LEU A 95 -22.16 13.37 6.14
C LEU A 95 -20.92 12.49 6.37
N ASP A 96 -20.20 12.11 5.30
CA ASP A 96 -18.96 11.34 5.39
C ASP A 96 -17.81 12.19 5.99
N ASP A 97 -17.86 13.52 5.85
CA ASP A 97 -16.83 14.48 6.30
C ASP A 97 -17.24 15.34 7.52
N GLY A 98 -18.49 15.21 7.99
CA GLY A 98 -19.05 16.03 9.08
C GLY A 98 -19.96 17.18 8.61
N ARG A 99 -20.94 17.57 9.44
CA ARG A 99 -22.05 18.47 9.04
C ARG A 99 -21.67 19.94 8.86
N GLN A 100 -20.60 20.42 9.47
CA GLN A 100 -20.16 21.82 9.36
C GLN A 100 -18.76 21.83 8.77
N SER A 101 -18.67 22.25 7.51
CA SER A 101 -17.42 22.26 6.77
C SER A 101 -17.05 23.70 6.46
N GLU A 102 -16.55 24.42 7.47
CA GLU A 102 -15.86 25.70 7.26
C GLU A 102 -14.70 25.54 6.24
N ASP A 103 -14.20 24.30 6.08
CA ASP A 103 -13.13 23.91 5.15
C ASP A 103 -13.59 23.18 3.86
N ALA A 104 -14.86 23.31 3.44
CA ALA A 104 -15.39 22.52 2.30
C ALA A 104 -14.59 22.70 1.01
N ALA A 105 -14.20 23.95 0.73
CA ALA A 105 -13.38 24.30 -0.42
C ALA A 105 -11.98 23.67 -0.34
N ARG A 106 -11.39 23.64 0.87
CA ARG A 106 -10.07 23.04 1.11
C ARG A 106 -10.11 21.53 0.91
N LEU A 107 -11.13 20.84 1.41
CA LEU A 107 -11.34 19.41 1.18
C LEU A 107 -11.52 19.08 -0.31
N ALA A 108 -12.30 19.90 -1.03
CA ALA A 108 -12.47 19.75 -2.48
C ALA A 108 -11.13 19.91 -3.23
N GLN A 109 -10.32 20.91 -2.86
CA GLN A 109 -8.99 21.10 -3.43
C GLN A 109 -8.08 19.90 -3.16
N LEU A 110 -8.03 19.39 -1.93
CA LEU A 110 -7.22 18.21 -1.59
C LEU A 110 -7.63 16.98 -2.40
N ARG A 111 -8.93 16.78 -2.64
CA ARG A 111 -9.44 15.69 -3.50
C ARG A 111 -8.98 15.85 -4.95
N GLN A 112 -8.93 17.07 -5.47
CA GLN A 112 -8.41 17.35 -6.82
C GLN A 112 -6.90 17.10 -6.91
N GLU A 113 -6.13 17.57 -5.94
CA GLU A 113 -4.67 17.30 -5.87
C GLU A 113 -4.36 15.81 -5.75
N ALA A 114 -5.25 15.05 -5.10
CA ALA A 114 -5.14 13.61 -4.92
C ALA A 114 -6.00 12.80 -5.92
N ALA A 115 -6.27 13.35 -7.11
CA ALA A 115 -7.07 12.66 -8.13
C ALA A 115 -6.52 11.27 -8.50
N ALA A 116 -5.21 11.08 -8.44
CA ALA A 116 -4.55 9.79 -8.67
C ALA A 116 -4.94 8.70 -7.63
N LEU A 117 -5.48 9.09 -6.48
CA LEU A 117 -6.00 8.16 -5.45
C LEU A 117 -7.42 7.67 -5.77
N GLN A 118 -8.14 8.33 -6.67
CA GLN A 118 -9.54 8.04 -7.00
C GLN A 118 -9.65 6.86 -7.98
N ARG A 119 -9.20 5.68 -7.54
CA ARG A 119 -9.21 4.44 -8.33
C ARG A 119 -10.63 3.88 -8.41
N GLN A 120 -10.97 3.28 -9.56
CA GLN A 120 -12.26 2.60 -9.68
C GLN A 120 -12.31 1.39 -8.73
N PRO A 121 -13.33 1.31 -7.87
CA PRO A 121 -13.47 0.19 -6.97
C PRO A 121 -13.87 -1.07 -7.75
N ARG A 122 -13.58 -2.22 -7.15
CA ARG A 122 -13.93 -3.53 -7.70
C ARG A 122 -14.90 -4.24 -6.74
N ARG A 123 -15.81 -5.02 -7.31
CA ARG A 123 -16.71 -5.91 -6.58
C ARG A 123 -16.66 -7.32 -7.17
N ALA A 124 -17.13 -8.30 -6.42
CA ALA A 124 -17.32 -9.65 -6.95
C ALA A 124 -18.33 -9.62 -8.11
N LYS A 125 -18.10 -10.41 -9.15
CA LYS A 125 -19.10 -10.67 -10.19
C LYS A 125 -20.32 -11.36 -9.57
N ALA A 126 -21.47 -11.24 -10.23
CA ALA A 126 -22.68 -11.94 -9.81
C ALA A 126 -22.42 -13.46 -9.68
N GLY A 127 -22.78 -14.03 -8.52
CA GLY A 127 -22.55 -15.45 -8.21
C GLY A 127 -21.13 -15.82 -7.78
N ALA A 128 -20.18 -14.88 -7.77
CA ALA A 128 -18.82 -15.11 -7.29
C ALA A 128 -18.66 -14.76 -5.80
N ASN A 129 -17.66 -15.37 -5.15
CA ASN A 129 -17.23 -15.02 -3.79
C ASN A 129 -15.72 -14.84 -3.80
N VAL A 130 -15.25 -13.69 -3.30
CA VAL A 130 -13.86 -13.25 -3.45
C VAL A 130 -13.06 -13.31 -2.14
N THR A 131 -13.62 -13.93 -1.11
CA THR A 131 -12.97 -14.03 0.21
C THR A 131 -11.86 -15.08 0.21
N GLN A 132 -10.79 -14.85 0.97
CA GLN A 132 -9.71 -15.85 1.11
C GLN A 132 -10.23 -17.19 1.66
N MET A 133 -11.19 -17.14 2.58
CA MET A 133 -11.86 -18.33 3.09
C MET A 133 -12.59 -19.13 1.98
N HIS A 134 -13.20 -18.46 1.01
CA HIS A 134 -13.86 -19.14 -0.10
C HIS A 134 -12.87 -19.91 -0.97
N TYR A 135 -11.73 -19.29 -1.32
CA TYR A 135 -10.68 -19.95 -2.09
C TYR A 135 -10.08 -21.12 -1.32
N ALA A 136 -9.76 -20.94 -0.04
CA ALA A 136 -9.21 -21.99 0.82
C ALA A 136 -10.14 -23.21 0.91
N LYS A 137 -11.45 -22.99 1.10
CA LYS A 137 -12.46 -24.07 1.12
C LYS A 137 -12.59 -24.82 -0.22
N LYS A 138 -12.20 -24.19 -1.32
CA LYS A 138 -12.13 -24.81 -2.65
C LYS A 138 -10.79 -25.46 -2.97
N GLY A 139 -9.82 -25.41 -2.04
CA GLY A 139 -8.47 -25.92 -2.26
C GLY A 139 -7.63 -25.05 -3.20
N ILE A 140 -7.99 -23.78 -3.38
CA ILE A 140 -7.26 -22.83 -4.23
C ILE A 140 -6.29 -22.04 -3.36
N ILE A 141 -4.99 -22.14 -3.66
CA ILE A 141 -3.94 -21.30 -3.06
C ILE A 141 -3.85 -20.00 -3.89
N THR A 142 -4.09 -18.85 -3.27
CA THR A 142 -3.96 -17.56 -3.95
C THR A 142 -2.54 -16.99 -3.80
N PRO A 143 -2.13 -16.03 -4.64
CA PRO A 143 -0.86 -15.33 -4.46
C PRO A 143 -0.74 -14.66 -3.07
N GLU A 144 -1.85 -14.23 -2.47
CA GLU A 144 -1.83 -13.70 -1.10
C GLU A 144 -1.54 -14.77 -0.04
N MET A 145 -1.91 -16.03 -0.28
CA MET A 145 -1.57 -17.14 0.63
C MET A 145 -0.10 -17.52 0.54
N GLU A 146 0.50 -17.45 -0.65
CA GLU A 146 1.95 -17.66 -0.84
C GLU A 146 2.79 -16.50 -0.28
N TYR A 147 2.25 -15.28 -0.32
CA TYR A 147 2.92 -14.10 0.21
C TYR A 147 3.11 -14.11 1.74
N VAL A 148 2.27 -14.86 2.46
CA VAL A 148 2.30 -14.98 3.93
C VAL A 148 3.19 -16.15 4.33
#